data_AF-A0A1G7ERM2-F1
#
_entry.id   AF-A0A1G7ERM2-F1
#
_cell.length_a   1.000
_cell.length_b   1.000
_cell.length_c   1.000
_cell.angle_alpha   90.00
_cell.angle_beta   90.00
_cell.angle_gamma   90.00
#
_symmetry.space_group_name_H-M   'P 1'
#
loop_
_entity.id
_entity.type
_entity.pdbx_description
1 polymer ?
#
loop_
_entity_poly.entity_id
_entity_poly.type
_entity_poly.pdbx_seq_one_letter_code
_entity_poly.pdbx_strand_id
1 'polypeptide(L)' 'MLRTIVIGSCISVQGLLVKQLSNGHLRIRVGERLYEGRPANAAPQAA' A
#
# COMPACT_ATOMS: atom_id res chain seq x y z
N MET A 1 -1.48 12.21 -0.48
CA MET A 1 -1.38 11.71 0.91
C MET A 1 -0.40 10.53 0.93
N LEU A 2 0.48 10.48 1.94
CA LEU A 2 1.37 9.33 2.12
C LEU A 2 0.59 8.13 2.67
N ARG A 3 0.91 6.94 2.16
CA ARG A 3 0.37 5.66 2.62
C ARG A 3 1.52 4.67 2.74
N THR A 4 1.42 3.81 3.75
CA THR A 4 2.34 2.70 3.95
C THR A 4 1.69 1.42 3.45
N ILE A 5 2.40 0.69 2.60
CA ILE A 5 2.01 -0.64 2.15
C ILE A 5 2.98 -1.68 2.71
N VAL A 6 2.48 -2.89 2.85
CA VAL A 6 3.25 -4.09 3.18
C VAL A 6 3.43 -4.90 1.91
N ILE A 7 4.68 -5.21 1.56
CA ILE A 7 5.06 -5.94 0.33
C ILE A 7 5.63 -7.33 0.65
N GLY A 8 5.66 -7.72 1.93
CA GLY A 8 6.15 -9.01 2.40
C GLY A 8 5.96 -9.17 3.91
N SER A 9 6.44 -10.28 4.48
CA SER A 9 6.27 -10.59 5.91
C SER A 9 6.90 -9.55 6.85
N CYS A 10 8.02 -8.94 6.47
CA CYS A 10 8.74 -7.99 7.31
C CYS A 10 9.11 -6.68 6.59
N ILE A 11 8.47 -6.39 5.44
CA ILE A 11 8.84 -5.24 4.61
C ILE A 11 7.62 -4.32 4.43
N SER A 12 7.77 -3.08 4.91
CA SER A 12 6.81 -2.00 4.72
C SER A 12 7.46 -0.85 3.95
N VAL A 13 6.72 -0.26 3.02
CA VAL A 13 7.19 0.85 2.18
C VAL A 13 6.17 1.97 2.23
N GLN A 14 6.66 3.20 2.44
CA GLN A 14 5.83 4.39 2.48
C GLN A 14 6.00 5.21 1.20
N GLY A 15 4.89 5.72 0.66
CA GLY A 15 4.91 6.54 -0.55
C GLY A 15 3.59 7.26 -0.80
N LEU A 16 3.53 7.99 -1.92
CA LEU A 16 2.34 8.75 -2.30
C LEU A 16 1.29 7.79 -2.86
N LEU A 17 0.07 7.82 -2.32
CA LEU A 17 -1.03 7.04 -2.87
C LEU A 17 -1.37 7.50 -4.29
N VAL A 18 -1.27 6.58 -5.24
CA VAL A 18 -1.65 6.80 -6.65
C VAL A 18 -3.07 6.29 -6.88
N LYS A 19 -3.37 5.06 -6.45
CA LYS A 19 -4.68 4.42 -6.68
C LYS A 19 -4.97 3.36 -5.63
N GLN A 20 -6.24 3.21 -5.29
CA GLN A 20 -6.76 2.05 -4.55
C GLN A 20 -7.25 1.01 -5.55
N LEU A 21 -6.80 -0.23 -5.41
CA LEU A 21 -7.19 -1.34 -6.28
C LEU A 21 -8.43 -2.04 -5.72
N SER A 22 -9.22 -2.64 -6.61
CA SER A 22 -10.45 -3.35 -6.25
C SER A 22 -10.22 -4.59 -5.37
N ASN A 23 -8.99 -5.09 -5.30
CA ASN A 23 -8.59 -6.21 -4.45
C ASN A 23 -8.18 -5.77 -3.02
N GLY A 24 -8.37 -4.49 -2.67
CA GLY A 24 -7.98 -3.94 -1.37
C GLY A 24 -6.49 -3.59 -1.24
N HIS A 25 -5.70 -3.77 -2.30
CA HIS A 25 -4.32 -3.27 -2.35
C HIS A 25 -4.29 -1.78 -2.65
N LEU A 26 -3.15 -1.16 -2.32
CA LEU A 26 -2.85 0.22 -2.67
C LEU A 26 -1.66 0.22 -3.62
N ARG A 27 -1.73 1.07 -4.63
CA ARG A 27 -0.57 1.45 -5.44
C ARG A 27 -0.03 2.78 -4.94
N ILE A 28 1.21 2.76 -4.47
CA ILE A 28 1.94 3.94 -4.03
C ILE A 28 3.10 4.26 -4.98
N ARG A 29 3.54 5.51 -5.01
CA ARG A 29 4.72 5.96 -5.73
C ARG A 29 5.81 6.41 -4.75
N VAL A 30 7.04 5.94 -4.97
CA VAL A 30 8.25 6.36 -4.25
C VAL A 30 9.28 6.79 -5.29
N GLY A 31 9.51 8.10 -5.38
CA GLY A 31 10.26 8.68 -6.50
C GLY A 31 9.62 8.32 -7.85
N GLU A 32 10.39 7.66 -8.72
CA GLU A 32 9.95 7.21 -10.05
C GLU A 32 9.38 5.78 -10.06
N ARG A 33 9.36 5.08 -8.92
CA ARG A 33 8.91 3.69 -8.83
C ARG A 33 7.50 3.59 -8.25
N LEU A 34 6.71 2.69 -8.84
CA LEU A 34 5.39 2.31 -8.32
C LEU A 34 5.50 1.00 -7.56
N TYR A 35 4.90 0.95 -6.38
CA TYR A 35 4.81 -0.24 -5.55
C TYR A 35 3.36 -0.55 -5.28
N GLU A 36 3.04 -1.84 -5.21
CA GLU A 36 1.71 -2.34 -4.88
C GLU A 36 1.80 -3.24 -3.66
N GLY A 37 0.87 -3.09 -2.72
CA GLY A 37 0.82 -3.95 -1.55
C GLY A 37 -0.40 -3.69 -0.70
N ARG A 38 -0.51 -4.43 0.41
CA ARG A 38 -1.61 -4.28 1.35
C ARG A 38 -1.40 -3.04 2.22
N PRO A 39 -2.45 -2.33 2.63
CA PRO A 39 -2.29 -1.20 3.55
C PRO A 39 -1.77 -1.69 4.91
N ALA A 40 -0.70 -1.07 5.44
CA ALA A 40 -0.14 -1.45 6.75
C ALA A 40 -1.09 -1.14 7.93
N ASN A 41 -1.95 -0.14 7.77
CA ASN A 41 -2.96 0.28 8.75
C ASN A 41 -4.39 0.02 8.27
N ALA A 42 -4.60 -0.91 7.34
CA ALA A 42 -5.97 -1.38 7.13
C ALA A 42 -6.41 -2.06 8.43
N ALA A 43 -7.37 -1.45 9.12
CA ALA A 43 -8.23 -2.23 10.00
C ALA A 43 -8.63 -3.49 9.23
N PRO A 44 -8.62 -4.69 9.85
CA PRO A 44 -9.00 -5.91 9.16
C PRO A 44 -10.32 -5.62 8.46
N GLN A 45 -10.29 -5.62 7.12
CA GLN A 45 -11.49 -5.45 6.32
C GLN A 45 -12.33 -6.67 6.69
N ALA A 46 -13.35 -6.46 7.52
CA ALA A 46 -14.19 -7.52 8.04
C ALA A 46 -14.72 -8.37 6.86
N ALA A 47 -14.72 -9.68 7.10
CA ALA A 47 -14.93 -10.78 6.16
C ALA A 47 -16.12 -10.61 5.20
#